data_AF-A0A8E0IDP6-F1
#
_entry.id   AF-A0A8E0IDP6-F1
#
_cell.length_a   1.000
_cell.length_b   1.000
_cell.length_c   1.000
_cell.angle_alpha   90.00
_cell.angle_beta   90.00
_cell.angle_gamma   90.00
#
_symmetry.space_group_name_H-M   'P 1'
#
loop_
_entity.id
_entity.type
_entity.pdbx_description
1 polymer ?
#
loop_
_entity_poly.entity_id
_entity_poly.type
_entity_poly.pdbx_seq_one_letter_code
_entity_poly.pdbx_strand_id
1 'polypeptide(L)'
;NEQNYVTRFMHPGDAWFYNRQNIDRYLGFQKTLFRDNYYNQHVSDADVVPDTLVFKDLVKQLKQVNASGKQFFNQTVTMQNHGPYDTAFDGEALLPWKKGYNKKDYAIINNYLTGIKETSDALLELKNELDQLDEPVVLAFWGDHNPWGGDKNSTYKMLGINLKQSTHEGYENYYNTPYVIWSNQAAKKLLTTDFSGTGPTMSPMYMLPEIFTHAGWQGSQFMQVLQKLEQQVPVFGTKNHYMINGALTTKPAKKTEKAIKTYDDIEYYLKSNYLMNQKDLK
;
A
#
# COMPACT_ATOMS: atom_id res chain seq x y z
N ASN A 1 -7.34 -18.49 2.82
CA ASN A 1 -7.98 -19.45 3.75
C ASN A 1 -8.20 -20.81 3.10
N GLU A 2 -8.98 -20.91 2.02
CA GLU A 2 -9.29 -22.18 1.33
C GLU A 2 -8.06 -22.90 0.76
N GLN A 3 -7.01 -22.14 0.40
CA GLN A 3 -5.76 -22.67 -0.14
C GLN A 3 -4.67 -22.87 0.93
N ASN A 4 -5.06 -23.19 2.17
CA ASN A 4 -4.14 -23.42 3.31
C ASN A 4 -3.28 -22.21 3.75
N TYR A 5 -3.63 -21.00 3.30
CA TYR A 5 -3.08 -19.76 3.83
C TYR A 5 -3.69 -19.39 5.18
N VAL A 6 -2.83 -19.09 6.15
CA VAL A 6 -3.14 -18.30 7.35
C VAL A 6 -3.14 -16.82 6.95
N THR A 7 -4.24 -16.13 7.21
CA THR A 7 -4.39 -14.70 6.87
C THR A 7 -4.33 -13.84 8.13
N ARG A 8 -3.44 -12.84 8.16
CA ARG A 8 -3.36 -11.87 9.26
C ARG A 8 -3.40 -10.43 8.78
N PHE A 9 -4.15 -9.59 9.46
CA PHE A 9 -4.03 -8.14 9.36
C PHE A 9 -3.22 -7.61 10.55
N MET A 10 -2.30 -6.69 10.31
CA MET A 10 -1.42 -6.13 11.34
C MET A 10 -1.41 -4.60 11.26
N HIS A 11 -1.60 -3.93 12.39
CA HIS A 11 -1.54 -2.48 12.45
C HIS A 11 -1.24 -2.03 13.89
N PRO A 12 -0.18 -1.27 14.16
CA PRO A 12 0.10 -0.78 15.51
C PRO A 12 -0.83 0.34 15.99
N GLY A 13 -1.89 0.67 15.22
CA GLY A 13 -2.96 1.58 15.63
C GLY A 13 -4.18 0.86 16.21
N ASP A 14 -5.16 1.63 16.66
CA ASP A 14 -6.37 1.09 17.29
C ASP A 14 -7.32 0.42 16.28
N ALA A 15 -7.92 -0.70 16.68
CA ALA A 15 -8.81 -1.50 15.83
C ALA A 15 -10.08 -0.76 15.38
N TRP A 16 -10.59 0.16 16.20
CA TRP A 16 -11.83 0.90 15.90
C TRP A 16 -11.64 1.95 14.79
N PHE A 17 -10.40 2.41 14.57
CA PHE A 17 -10.10 3.44 13.57
C PHE A 17 -10.43 2.92 12.16
N TYR A 18 -11.13 3.73 11.37
CA TYR A 18 -11.71 3.35 10.07
C TYR A 18 -12.55 2.05 10.09
N ASN A 19 -13.10 1.67 11.25
CA ASN A 19 -13.93 0.47 11.42
C ASN A 19 -13.22 -0.86 11.06
N ARG A 20 -11.88 -0.90 11.19
CA ARG A 20 -11.06 -2.07 10.83
C ARG A 20 -11.42 -3.33 11.63
N GLN A 21 -11.81 -3.18 12.90
CA GLN A 21 -12.29 -4.27 13.76
C GLN A 21 -13.41 -5.13 13.12
N ASN A 22 -14.20 -4.53 12.24
CA ASN A 22 -15.28 -5.20 11.51
C ASN A 22 -14.88 -5.53 10.07
N ILE A 23 -14.32 -4.54 9.35
CA ILE A 23 -14.04 -4.69 7.91
C ILE A 23 -13.00 -5.78 7.65
N ASP A 24 -11.93 -5.87 8.44
CA ASP A 24 -10.87 -6.86 8.20
C ASP A 24 -11.39 -8.30 8.40
N ARG A 25 -12.36 -8.47 9.30
CA ARG A 25 -13.05 -9.75 9.48
C ARG A 25 -13.91 -10.11 8.26
N TYR A 26 -14.61 -9.14 7.69
CA TYR A 26 -15.40 -9.33 6.47
C TYR A 26 -14.52 -9.58 5.24
N LEU A 27 -13.32 -9.00 5.19
CA LEU A 27 -12.31 -9.34 4.18
C LEU A 27 -11.74 -10.75 4.34
N GLY A 28 -12.04 -11.44 5.44
CA GLY A 28 -11.67 -12.83 5.67
C GLY A 28 -10.32 -13.02 6.38
N PHE A 29 -9.74 -11.97 6.98
CA PHE A 29 -8.57 -12.13 7.83
C PHE A 29 -8.92 -12.97 9.07
N GLN A 30 -8.20 -14.07 9.29
CA GLN A 30 -8.44 -14.98 10.40
C GLN A 30 -8.00 -14.42 11.75
N LYS A 31 -6.98 -13.56 11.76
CA LYS A 31 -6.51 -12.86 12.97
C LYS A 31 -6.14 -11.42 12.64
N THR A 32 -6.52 -10.49 13.51
CA THR A 32 -6.15 -9.09 13.43
C THR A 32 -5.30 -8.72 14.65
N LEU A 33 -4.17 -8.07 14.42
CA LEU A 33 -3.21 -7.66 15.45
C LEU A 33 -3.14 -6.13 15.47
N PHE A 34 -3.77 -5.55 16.48
CA PHE A 34 -3.92 -4.10 16.71
C PHE A 34 -3.15 -3.65 17.95
N ARG A 35 -3.12 -2.32 18.20
CA ARG A 35 -2.51 -1.71 19.38
C ARG A 35 -2.98 -2.35 20.68
N ASP A 36 -4.29 -2.32 20.87
CA ASP A 36 -5.03 -2.71 22.06
C ASP A 36 -5.02 -4.22 22.33
N ASN A 37 -5.05 -5.05 21.28
CA ASN A 37 -5.16 -6.51 21.42
C ASN A 37 -3.84 -7.28 21.29
N TYR A 38 -2.75 -6.65 20.82
CA TYR A 38 -1.49 -7.36 20.55
C TYR A 38 -0.24 -6.49 20.73
N TYR A 39 -0.13 -5.37 20.01
CA TYR A 39 1.14 -4.63 19.88
C TYR A 39 1.66 -4.11 21.22
N ASN A 40 0.81 -3.51 22.05
CA ASN A 40 1.20 -2.97 23.37
C ASN A 40 1.84 -4.05 24.27
N GLN A 41 1.43 -5.32 24.13
CA GLN A 41 1.89 -6.41 24.99
C GLN A 41 3.06 -7.19 24.41
N HIS A 42 3.24 -7.19 23.09
CA HIS A 42 4.12 -8.13 22.39
C HIS A 42 5.17 -7.49 21.49
N VAL A 43 5.04 -6.20 21.17
CA VAL A 43 5.93 -5.49 20.24
C VAL A 43 6.46 -4.21 20.88
N SER A 44 5.59 -3.27 21.21
CA SER A 44 5.91 -1.99 21.85
C SER A 44 4.63 -1.28 22.27
N ASP A 45 4.66 -0.58 23.40
CA ASP A 45 3.61 0.30 23.91
C ASP A 45 3.82 1.78 23.53
N ALA A 46 4.85 2.08 22.73
CA ALA A 46 5.12 3.42 22.23
C ALA A 46 3.93 3.99 21.45
N ASP A 47 3.72 5.29 21.55
CA ASP A 47 2.60 5.97 20.88
C ASP A 47 2.64 5.84 19.36
N VAL A 48 3.85 5.82 18.80
CA VAL A 48 4.12 5.52 17.41
C VAL A 48 5.14 4.38 17.37
N VAL A 49 4.68 3.18 17.04
CA VAL A 49 5.55 2.00 16.95
C VAL A 49 6.43 2.13 15.70
N PRO A 50 7.77 2.06 15.83
CA PRO A 50 8.67 2.14 14.68
C PRO A 50 8.49 0.99 13.70
N ASP A 51 8.66 1.26 12.41
CA ASP A 51 8.52 0.29 11.31
C ASP A 51 9.55 -0.84 11.44
N THR A 52 10.73 -0.57 12.02
CA THR A 52 11.73 -1.60 12.34
C THR A 52 11.17 -2.68 13.28
N LEU A 53 10.34 -2.31 14.26
CA LEU A 53 9.69 -3.27 15.17
C LEU A 53 8.50 -3.97 14.51
N VAL A 54 7.72 -3.22 13.72
CA VAL A 54 6.60 -3.78 12.93
C VAL A 54 7.10 -4.86 11.97
N PHE A 55 8.17 -4.59 11.23
CA PHE A 55 8.73 -5.54 10.26
C PHE A 55 9.42 -6.73 10.93
N LYS A 56 10.10 -6.53 12.07
CA LYS A 56 10.62 -7.64 12.89
C LYS A 56 9.50 -8.57 13.37
N ASP A 57 8.38 -8.01 13.85
CA ASP A 57 7.23 -8.84 14.24
C ASP A 57 6.60 -9.51 13.02
N LEU A 58 6.51 -8.84 11.85
CA LEU A 58 6.03 -9.45 10.61
C LEU A 58 6.83 -10.71 10.23
N VAL A 59 8.17 -10.63 10.25
CA VAL A 59 9.05 -11.78 9.99
C VAL A 59 8.85 -12.89 11.03
N LYS A 60 8.70 -12.52 12.30
CA LYS A 60 8.37 -13.48 13.38
C LYS A 60 7.02 -14.18 13.13
N GLN A 61 5.97 -13.44 12.75
CA GLN A 61 4.66 -14.03 12.41
C GLN A 61 4.77 -14.99 11.22
N LEU A 62 5.50 -14.59 10.17
CA LEU A 62 5.75 -15.41 8.98
C LEU A 62 6.45 -16.73 9.35
N LYS A 63 7.60 -16.64 10.05
CA LYS A 63 8.38 -17.82 10.47
C LYS A 63 7.55 -18.78 11.35
N GLN A 64 6.72 -18.24 12.26
CA GLN A 64 5.80 -19.05 13.06
C GLN A 64 4.74 -19.78 12.24
N VAL A 65 4.17 -19.13 11.22
CA VAL A 65 3.18 -19.75 10.33
C VAL A 65 3.82 -20.83 9.46
N ASN A 66 4.98 -20.54 8.86
CA ASN A 66 5.72 -21.52 8.04
C ASN A 66 6.10 -22.77 8.86
N ALA A 67 6.56 -22.59 10.11
CA ALA A 67 6.89 -23.70 11.01
C ALA A 67 5.70 -24.62 11.32
N SER A 68 4.47 -24.15 11.13
CA SER A 68 3.24 -24.97 11.26
C SER A 68 2.84 -25.69 9.96
N GLY A 69 3.64 -25.59 8.90
CA GLY A 69 3.38 -26.19 7.59
C GLY A 69 2.31 -25.46 6.76
N LYS A 70 1.97 -24.21 7.13
CA LYS A 70 0.96 -23.39 6.46
C LYS A 70 1.59 -22.23 5.71
N GLN A 71 0.91 -21.73 4.68
CA GLN A 71 1.32 -20.53 3.96
C GLN A 71 0.84 -19.26 4.68
N PHE A 72 1.53 -18.14 4.50
CA PHE A 72 1.18 -16.88 5.15
C PHE A 72 0.76 -15.82 4.13
N PHE A 73 -0.40 -15.21 4.36
CA PHE A 73 -0.81 -13.98 3.68
C PHE A 73 -1.02 -12.90 4.73
N ASN A 74 -0.40 -11.75 4.50
CA ASN A 74 -0.47 -10.64 5.44
C ASN A 74 -0.68 -9.32 4.72
N GLN A 75 -1.53 -8.48 5.33
CA GLN A 75 -1.55 -7.05 5.09
C GLN A 75 -1.11 -6.36 6.38
N THR A 76 -0.07 -5.54 6.30
CA THR A 76 0.39 -4.68 7.39
C THR A 76 0.17 -3.23 7.00
N VAL A 77 -0.38 -2.43 7.92
CA VAL A 77 -0.48 -0.97 7.78
C VAL A 77 0.37 -0.35 8.87
N THR A 78 1.42 0.39 8.50
CA THR A 78 2.34 1.03 9.44
C THR A 78 1.78 2.34 9.98
N MET A 79 2.44 2.92 10.98
CA MET A 79 2.07 4.22 11.58
C MET A 79 3.26 5.20 11.71
N GLN A 80 4.51 4.75 11.54
CA GLN A 80 5.71 5.52 11.90
C GLN A 80 5.72 6.92 11.30
N ASN A 81 5.34 7.05 10.03
CA ASN A 81 5.43 8.32 9.30
C ASN A 81 4.08 9.08 9.21
N HIS A 82 3.14 8.77 10.09
CA HIS A 82 1.84 9.45 10.15
C HIS A 82 1.99 10.88 10.68
N GLY A 83 1.34 11.85 10.03
CA GLY A 83 1.36 13.25 10.47
C GLY A 83 0.41 13.57 11.65
N PRO A 84 0.38 14.81 12.13
CA PRO A 84 1.17 15.95 11.69
C PRO A 84 2.63 15.86 12.12
N TYR A 85 3.54 16.41 11.32
CA TYR A 85 4.96 16.51 11.64
C TYR A 85 5.24 17.78 12.45
N ASP A 86 6.23 17.73 13.35
CA ASP A 86 6.58 18.88 14.18
C ASP A 86 7.12 20.05 13.31
N THR A 87 6.88 21.27 13.80
CA THR A 87 7.42 22.52 13.27
C THR A 87 8.78 22.89 13.84
N ALA A 88 9.30 22.07 14.77
CA ALA A 88 10.69 22.04 15.20
C ALA A 88 11.42 20.83 14.59
N PHE A 89 12.73 20.98 14.37
CA PHE A 89 13.58 19.93 13.82
C PHE A 89 14.99 20.08 14.38
N ASP A 90 15.54 19.00 14.94
CA ASP A 90 16.85 18.92 15.57
C ASP A 90 17.73 17.77 15.04
N GLY A 91 17.27 17.08 13.98
CA GLY A 91 17.99 15.98 13.33
C GLY A 91 18.91 16.39 12.17
N GLU A 92 19.43 15.40 11.46
CA GLU A 92 20.21 15.62 10.23
C GLU A 92 19.30 16.04 9.07
N ALA A 93 19.51 17.25 8.56
CA ALA A 93 18.71 17.77 7.46
C ALA A 93 18.94 16.98 6.16
N LEU A 94 17.89 16.31 5.68
CA LEU A 94 17.87 15.62 4.40
C LEU A 94 17.53 16.55 3.23
N LEU A 95 16.77 17.62 3.49
CA LEU A 95 16.55 18.70 2.54
C LEU A 95 17.58 19.82 2.80
N PRO A 96 18.46 20.16 1.83
CA PRO A 96 19.37 21.28 1.98
C PRO A 96 18.61 22.61 2.15
N TRP A 97 19.05 23.42 3.12
CA TRP A 97 18.46 24.74 3.34
C TRP A 97 18.68 25.66 2.14
N LYS A 98 17.61 26.32 1.69
CA LYS A 98 17.68 27.41 0.70
C LYS A 98 17.22 28.72 1.32
N LYS A 99 17.92 29.81 1.00
CA LYS A 99 17.56 31.15 1.46
C LYS A 99 16.11 31.46 1.07
N GLY A 100 15.31 31.89 2.04
CA GLY A 100 13.88 32.20 1.84
C GLY A 100 12.92 31.08 2.23
N TYR A 101 13.41 29.88 2.56
CA TYR A 101 12.56 28.83 3.13
C TYR A 101 11.97 29.27 4.48
N ASN A 102 10.72 28.89 4.69
CA ASN A 102 10.07 29.06 5.98
C ASN A 102 10.62 28.00 6.94
N LYS A 103 11.06 28.41 8.14
CA LYS A 103 11.68 27.50 9.11
C LYS A 103 10.75 26.38 9.58
N LYS A 104 9.44 26.65 9.75
CA LYS A 104 8.46 25.66 10.20
C LYS A 104 8.17 24.64 9.09
N ASP A 105 7.95 25.10 7.86
CA ASP A 105 7.73 24.21 6.71
C ASP A 105 8.98 23.37 6.42
N TYR A 106 10.17 23.96 6.61
CA TYR A 106 11.44 23.25 6.52
C TYR A 106 11.59 22.17 7.59
N ALA A 107 11.12 22.41 8.82
CA ALA A 107 11.09 21.40 9.86
C ALA A 107 10.12 20.27 9.52
N ILE A 108 8.88 20.60 9.11
CA ILE A 108 7.85 19.63 8.70
C ILE A 108 8.39 18.67 7.64
N ILE A 109 9.00 19.18 6.57
CA ILE A 109 9.51 18.31 5.49
C ILE A 109 10.69 17.46 5.94
N ASN A 110 11.62 17.99 6.74
CA ASN A 110 12.76 17.19 7.22
C ASN A 110 12.33 16.10 8.21
N ASN A 111 11.33 16.37 9.06
CA ASN A 111 10.71 15.35 9.91
C ASN A 111 10.09 14.22 9.07
N TYR A 112 9.30 14.57 8.04
CA TYR A 112 8.75 13.58 7.11
C TYR A 112 9.83 12.77 6.39
N LEU A 113 10.87 13.45 5.87
CA LEU A 113 11.98 12.78 5.17
C LEU A 113 12.79 11.88 6.11
N THR A 114 12.92 12.24 7.38
CA THR A 114 13.55 11.39 8.40
C THR A 114 12.78 10.08 8.54
N GLY A 115 11.45 10.16 8.68
CA GLY A 115 10.59 8.97 8.71
C GLY A 115 10.69 8.13 7.42
N ILE A 116 10.76 8.77 6.24
CA ILE A 116 10.98 8.06 4.96
C ILE A 116 12.33 7.32 4.97
N LYS A 117 13.40 7.96 5.44
CA LYS A 117 14.72 7.33 5.54
C LYS A 117 14.69 6.13 6.47
N GLU A 118 14.13 6.28 7.68
CA GLU A 118 14.05 5.21 8.67
C GLU A 118 13.20 4.03 8.19
N THR A 119 12.05 4.29 7.56
CA THR A 119 11.23 3.22 6.94
C THR A 119 11.97 2.56 5.78
N SER A 120 12.75 3.31 4.99
CA SER A 120 13.55 2.74 3.89
C SER A 120 14.66 1.82 4.40
N ASP A 121 15.35 2.22 5.46
CA ASP A 121 16.36 1.40 6.12
C ASP A 121 15.72 0.13 6.71
N ALA A 122 14.56 0.25 7.37
CA ALA A 122 13.79 -0.88 7.90
C ALA A 122 13.32 -1.84 6.79
N LEU A 123 12.89 -1.32 5.64
CA LEU A 123 12.46 -2.12 4.50
C LEU A 123 13.63 -2.91 3.90
N LEU A 124 14.85 -2.33 3.88
CA LEU A 124 16.06 -3.04 3.47
C LEU A 124 16.39 -4.20 4.44
N GLU A 125 16.28 -3.97 5.75
CA GLU A 125 16.43 -5.03 6.76
C GLU A 125 15.39 -6.14 6.55
N LEU A 126 14.12 -5.78 6.35
CA LEU A 126 13.04 -6.74 6.06
C LEU A 126 13.36 -7.56 4.83
N LYS A 127 13.72 -6.91 3.72
CA LYS A 127 14.13 -7.61 2.49
C LYS A 127 15.25 -8.59 2.79
N ASN A 128 16.28 -8.18 3.52
CA ASN A 128 17.45 -9.02 3.80
C ASN A 128 17.07 -10.26 4.61
N GLU A 129 16.19 -10.13 5.61
CA GLU A 129 15.64 -11.26 6.38
C GLU A 129 14.83 -12.22 5.50
N LEU A 130 13.94 -11.69 4.64
CA LEU A 130 13.10 -12.50 3.76
C LEU A 130 13.91 -13.23 2.67
N ASP A 131 15.02 -12.65 2.24
CA ASP A 131 15.90 -13.23 1.21
C ASP A 131 16.70 -14.43 1.72
N GLN A 132 16.81 -14.61 3.04
CA GLN A 132 17.42 -15.80 3.66
C GLN A 132 16.47 -16.99 3.78
N LEU A 133 15.18 -16.82 3.47
CA LEU A 133 14.20 -17.89 3.61
C LEU A 133 14.26 -18.85 2.41
N ASP A 134 14.20 -20.15 2.71
CA ASP A 134 14.09 -21.20 1.70
C ASP A 134 12.68 -21.25 1.09
N GLU A 135 11.67 -20.78 1.81
CA GLU A 135 10.30 -20.70 1.30
C GLU A 135 10.12 -19.52 0.32
N PRO A 136 9.29 -19.69 -0.73
CA PRO A 136 8.93 -18.60 -1.63
C PRO A 136 8.24 -17.43 -0.93
N VAL A 137 8.78 -16.21 -1.11
CA VAL A 137 8.18 -14.98 -0.59
C VAL A 137 8.06 -13.93 -1.69
N VAL A 138 6.88 -13.29 -1.76
CA VAL A 138 6.64 -12.05 -2.49
C VAL A 138 6.26 -10.96 -1.49
N LEU A 139 6.96 -9.83 -1.53
CA LEU A 139 6.69 -8.63 -0.75
C LEU A 139 6.19 -7.54 -1.69
N ALA A 140 5.05 -6.95 -1.36
CA ALA A 140 4.59 -5.69 -1.95
C ALA A 140 4.54 -4.63 -0.86
N PHE A 141 5.14 -3.47 -1.14
CA PHE A 141 5.18 -2.32 -0.24
C PHE A 141 4.86 -1.07 -1.04
N TRP A 142 3.92 -0.25 -0.57
CA TRP A 142 3.48 0.95 -1.29
C TRP A 142 3.06 2.05 -0.31
N GLY A 143 3.22 3.30 -0.73
CA GLY A 143 2.65 4.44 -0.01
C GLY A 143 1.14 4.50 -0.22
N ASP A 144 0.38 4.75 0.85
CA ASP A 144 -1.08 4.88 0.80
C ASP A 144 -1.53 6.24 0.26
N HIS A 145 -0.86 7.32 0.67
CA HIS A 145 -1.08 8.68 0.14
C HIS A 145 0.12 9.61 0.37
N ASN A 146 0.11 10.78 -0.29
CA ASN A 146 1.08 11.85 -0.04
C ASN A 146 0.89 12.50 1.34
N PRO A 147 1.95 12.99 2.00
CA PRO A 147 1.88 13.52 3.36
C PRO A 147 1.08 14.82 3.46
N TRP A 148 0.63 15.17 4.67
CA TRP A 148 -0.08 16.43 4.96
C TRP A 148 0.66 17.67 4.44
N GLY A 149 1.99 17.74 4.60
CA GLY A 149 2.82 18.84 4.09
C GLY A 149 2.49 20.22 4.66
N GLY A 150 1.90 20.28 5.85
CA GLY A 150 1.56 21.52 6.54
C GLY A 150 0.24 22.15 6.09
N ASP A 151 -0.27 23.08 6.90
CA ASP A 151 -1.54 23.74 6.64
C ASP A 151 -1.59 24.40 5.27
N LYS A 152 -2.68 24.14 4.53
CA LYS A 152 -2.89 24.64 3.17
C LYS A 152 -1.74 24.27 2.21
N ASN A 153 -1.11 23.11 2.42
CA ASN A 153 0.00 22.59 1.63
C ASN A 153 1.22 23.53 1.65
N SER A 154 1.51 24.16 2.79
CA SER A 154 2.56 25.18 2.93
C SER A 154 3.94 24.69 2.51
N THR A 155 4.28 23.45 2.87
CA THR A 155 5.54 22.81 2.50
C THR A 155 5.65 22.63 0.99
N TYR A 156 4.61 22.12 0.35
CA TYR A 156 4.58 21.95 -1.11
C TYR A 156 4.77 23.30 -1.84
N LYS A 157 4.12 24.37 -1.34
CA LYS A 157 4.30 25.73 -1.88
C LYS A 157 5.72 26.25 -1.69
N MET A 158 6.31 26.03 -0.52
CA MET A 158 7.71 26.40 -0.24
C MET A 158 8.67 25.70 -1.20
N LEU A 159 8.40 24.42 -1.52
CA LEU A 159 9.20 23.62 -2.45
C LEU A 159 8.91 23.92 -3.93
N GLY A 160 7.88 24.72 -4.23
CA GLY A 160 7.45 25.00 -5.60
C GLY A 160 6.76 23.81 -6.28
N ILE A 161 6.25 22.83 -5.51
CA ILE A 161 5.58 21.65 -6.05
C ILE A 161 4.18 22.06 -6.53
N ASN A 162 3.94 21.86 -7.82
CA ASN A 162 2.62 22.06 -8.42
C ASN A 162 1.67 20.97 -7.92
N LEU A 163 0.57 21.37 -7.26
CA LEU A 163 -0.51 20.47 -6.82
C LEU A 163 -1.84 20.74 -7.54
N LYS A 164 -1.80 21.45 -8.67
CA LYS A 164 -3.00 21.78 -9.44
C LYS A 164 -3.48 20.54 -10.19
N GLN A 165 -4.46 19.86 -9.61
CA GLN A 165 -5.06 18.61 -10.13
C GLN A 165 -5.65 18.72 -11.55
N SER A 166 -5.85 19.93 -12.07
CA SER A 166 -6.28 20.13 -13.47
C SER A 166 -5.14 20.05 -14.49
N THR A 167 -3.90 19.91 -14.03
CA THR A 167 -2.70 19.74 -14.87
C THR A 167 -2.19 18.32 -14.66
N HIS A 168 -1.56 17.73 -15.69
CA HIS A 168 -1.00 16.38 -15.57
C HIS A 168 0.01 16.30 -14.40
N GLU A 169 1.05 17.14 -14.43
CA GLU A 169 2.07 17.20 -13.38
C GLU A 169 1.44 17.40 -11.98
N GLY A 170 0.52 18.36 -11.85
CA GLY A 170 -0.11 18.63 -10.56
C GLY A 170 -1.04 17.52 -10.08
N TYR A 171 -1.58 16.72 -10.99
CA TYR A 171 -2.36 15.52 -10.65
C TYR A 171 -1.43 14.41 -10.13
N GLU A 172 -0.33 14.13 -10.84
CA GLU A 172 0.66 13.14 -10.43
C GLU A 172 1.31 13.50 -9.09
N ASN A 173 1.76 14.74 -8.92
CA ASN A 173 2.32 15.22 -7.64
C ASN A 173 1.34 15.11 -6.46
N TYR A 174 0.03 15.17 -6.71
CA TYR A 174 -0.97 15.09 -5.66
C TYR A 174 -1.34 13.65 -5.30
N TYR A 175 -1.42 12.75 -6.29
CA TYR A 175 -1.99 11.41 -6.10
C TYR A 175 -0.98 10.26 -6.17
N ASN A 176 0.17 10.43 -6.82
CA ASN A 176 1.11 9.33 -7.00
C ASN A 176 1.92 9.09 -5.73
N THR A 177 2.07 7.81 -5.39
CA THR A 177 2.97 7.31 -4.34
C THR A 177 3.86 6.20 -4.93
N PRO A 178 5.07 5.99 -4.39
CA PRO A 178 5.92 4.90 -4.84
C PRO A 178 5.41 3.55 -4.35
N TYR A 179 5.75 2.50 -5.09
CA TYR A 179 5.62 1.12 -4.64
C TYR A 179 6.85 0.31 -5.05
N VAL A 180 7.02 -0.83 -4.40
CA VAL A 180 7.97 -1.89 -4.77
C VAL A 180 7.27 -3.24 -4.66
N ILE A 181 7.48 -4.08 -5.67
CA ILE A 181 7.16 -5.50 -5.60
C ILE A 181 8.49 -6.23 -5.72
N TRP A 182 8.74 -7.12 -4.78
CA TRP A 182 9.99 -7.87 -4.66
C TRP A 182 9.70 -9.33 -4.37
N SER A 183 10.55 -10.21 -4.86
CA SER A 183 10.50 -11.66 -4.58
C SER A 183 11.87 -12.19 -4.22
N ASN A 184 11.90 -13.15 -3.29
CA ASN A 184 13.14 -13.84 -2.92
C ASN A 184 13.52 -14.89 -3.99
N GLN A 185 14.74 -15.45 -3.88
CA GLN A 185 15.25 -16.41 -4.87
C GLN A 185 14.37 -17.66 -5.02
N ALA A 186 13.72 -18.12 -3.93
CA ALA A 186 12.80 -19.25 -3.98
C ALA A 186 11.54 -18.93 -4.79
N ALA A 187 10.95 -17.74 -4.61
CA ALA A 187 9.80 -17.29 -5.38
C ALA A 187 10.12 -17.07 -6.86
N LYS A 188 11.29 -16.52 -7.19
CA LYS A 188 11.71 -16.31 -8.59
C LYS A 188 11.70 -17.58 -9.44
N LYS A 189 11.93 -18.75 -8.83
CA LYS A 189 11.88 -20.06 -9.50
C LYS A 189 10.45 -20.50 -9.85
N LEU A 190 9.44 -19.93 -9.19
CA LEU A 190 8.03 -20.26 -9.35
C LEU A 190 7.26 -19.22 -10.17
N LEU A 191 7.74 -17.97 -10.20
CA LEU A 191 7.14 -16.92 -11.02
C LEU A 191 7.32 -17.22 -12.51
N THR A 192 6.32 -16.86 -13.30
CA THR A 192 6.40 -16.90 -14.76
C THR A 192 7.27 -15.74 -15.29
N THR A 193 7.23 -14.59 -14.61
CA THR A 193 8.03 -13.41 -14.92
C THR A 193 8.57 -12.79 -13.62
N ASP A 194 9.85 -12.45 -13.57
CA ASP A 194 10.44 -11.76 -12.40
C ASP A 194 9.99 -10.30 -12.30
N PHE A 195 9.94 -9.75 -11.09
CA PHE A 195 9.74 -8.33 -10.86
C PHE A 195 11.05 -7.61 -11.14
N SER A 196 11.17 -7.00 -12.32
CA SER A 196 12.41 -6.32 -12.75
C SER A 196 12.14 -4.97 -13.39
N GLY A 197 13.04 -4.02 -13.17
CA GLY A 197 12.96 -2.68 -13.73
C GLY A 197 11.93 -1.78 -13.05
N THR A 198 11.42 -0.81 -13.80
CA THR A 198 10.39 0.14 -13.37
C THR A 198 9.01 -0.44 -13.69
N GLY A 199 8.19 -0.67 -12.67
CA GLY A 199 6.81 -1.13 -12.84
C GLY A 199 5.88 -0.05 -13.44
N PRO A 200 4.67 -0.42 -13.90
CA PRO A 200 3.71 0.52 -14.46
C PRO A 200 3.17 1.50 -13.42
N THR A 201 2.73 2.68 -13.86
CA THR A 201 1.84 3.52 -13.05
C THR A 201 0.46 2.88 -13.01
N MET A 202 0.02 2.44 -11.82
CA MET A 202 -1.24 1.73 -11.65
C MET A 202 -2.01 2.17 -10.39
N SER A 203 -3.33 1.99 -10.39
CA SER A 203 -4.14 2.15 -9.18
C SER A 203 -3.85 1.05 -8.14
N PRO A 204 -3.97 1.33 -6.83
CA PRO A 204 -3.70 0.35 -5.77
C PRO A 204 -4.52 -0.95 -5.86
N MET A 205 -5.71 -0.91 -6.46
CA MET A 205 -6.55 -2.09 -6.68
C MET A 205 -5.89 -3.15 -7.59
N TYR A 206 -4.86 -2.77 -8.34
CA TYR A 206 -4.11 -3.64 -9.23
C TYR A 206 -2.87 -4.30 -8.60
N MET A 207 -2.53 -3.96 -7.36
CA MET A 207 -1.35 -4.55 -6.69
C MET A 207 -1.39 -6.09 -6.66
N LEU A 208 -2.53 -6.68 -6.26
CA LEU A 208 -2.70 -8.14 -6.28
C LEU A 208 -2.83 -8.70 -7.71
N PRO A 209 -3.64 -8.12 -8.62
CA PRO A 209 -3.65 -8.50 -10.03
C PRO A 209 -2.26 -8.60 -10.67
N GLU A 210 -1.39 -7.62 -10.42
CA GLU A 210 -0.04 -7.55 -10.96
C GLU A 210 0.83 -8.70 -10.45
N ILE A 211 0.81 -8.97 -9.12
CA ILE A 211 1.50 -10.12 -8.53
C ILE A 211 1.00 -11.43 -9.12
N PHE A 212 -0.31 -11.58 -9.30
CA PHE A 212 -0.93 -12.78 -9.85
C PHE A 212 -0.52 -12.99 -11.32
N THR A 213 -0.46 -11.91 -12.11
CA THR A 213 0.02 -11.96 -13.50
C THR A 213 1.45 -12.48 -13.57
N HIS A 214 2.35 -11.96 -12.72
CA HIS A 214 3.75 -12.43 -12.63
C HIS A 214 3.87 -13.88 -12.15
N ALA A 215 2.96 -14.33 -11.29
CA ALA A 215 2.88 -15.72 -10.84
C ALA A 215 2.24 -16.68 -11.87
N GLY A 216 1.66 -16.16 -12.95
CA GLY A 216 0.89 -16.96 -13.91
C GLY A 216 -0.46 -17.43 -13.35
N TRP A 217 -0.99 -16.74 -12.35
CA TRP A 217 -2.23 -17.08 -11.65
C TRP A 217 -3.41 -16.24 -12.17
N GLN A 218 -4.55 -16.88 -12.36
CA GLN A 218 -5.79 -16.19 -12.76
C GLN A 218 -6.54 -15.57 -11.58
N GLY A 219 -6.43 -16.18 -10.39
CA GLY A 219 -7.23 -15.80 -9.23
C GLY A 219 -8.74 -15.99 -9.42
N SER A 220 -9.53 -15.27 -8.63
CA SER A 220 -10.99 -15.31 -8.70
C SER A 220 -11.52 -14.70 -10.00
N GLN A 221 -12.81 -14.90 -10.31
CA GLN A 221 -13.45 -14.26 -11.46
C GLN A 221 -13.34 -12.73 -11.40
N PHE A 222 -13.44 -12.14 -10.20
CA PHE A 222 -13.23 -10.70 -10.02
C PHE A 222 -11.77 -10.29 -10.26
N MET A 223 -10.79 -11.10 -9.85
CA MET A 223 -9.37 -10.87 -10.17
C MET A 223 -9.15 -10.83 -11.69
N GLN A 224 -9.78 -11.74 -12.44
CA GLN A 224 -9.68 -11.75 -13.91
C GLN A 224 -10.35 -10.53 -14.56
N VAL A 225 -11.39 -9.96 -13.94
CA VAL A 225 -11.98 -8.68 -14.37
C VAL A 225 -10.95 -7.56 -14.18
N LEU A 226 -10.30 -7.49 -13.02
CA LEU A 226 -9.27 -6.48 -12.75
C LEU A 226 -8.05 -6.61 -13.68
N GLN A 227 -7.53 -7.82 -13.90
CA GLN A 227 -6.40 -8.06 -14.82
C GLN A 227 -6.71 -7.59 -16.26
N LYS A 228 -7.95 -7.79 -16.74
CA LYS A 228 -8.36 -7.31 -18.07
C LYS A 228 -8.61 -5.79 -18.10
N LEU A 229 -9.04 -5.23 -16.98
CA LEU A 229 -9.30 -3.80 -16.85
C LEU A 229 -8.00 -3.01 -16.81
N GLU A 230 -7.00 -3.49 -16.08
CA GLU A 230 -5.68 -2.88 -15.94
C GLU A 230 -5.03 -2.58 -17.31
N GLN A 231 -5.10 -3.55 -18.23
CA GLN A 231 -4.58 -3.41 -19.59
C GLN A 231 -5.26 -2.30 -20.41
N GLN A 232 -6.46 -1.87 -20.02
CA GLN A 232 -7.24 -0.84 -20.71
C GLN A 232 -7.28 0.48 -19.95
N VAL A 233 -7.28 0.42 -18.61
CA VAL A 233 -7.39 1.53 -17.67
C VAL A 233 -6.49 1.25 -16.47
N PRO A 234 -5.19 1.56 -16.56
CA PRO A 234 -4.25 1.25 -15.49
C PRO A 234 -4.43 2.15 -14.27
N VAL A 235 -4.97 3.37 -14.43
CA VAL A 235 -5.20 4.29 -13.31
C VAL A 235 -6.62 4.83 -13.32
N PHE A 236 -7.30 4.61 -12.21
CA PHE A 236 -8.54 5.22 -11.79
C PHE A 236 -8.27 6.35 -10.82
N GLY A 237 -8.81 7.52 -11.16
CA GLY A 237 -8.68 8.76 -10.43
C GLY A 237 -10.01 9.26 -9.89
N THR A 238 -9.93 10.23 -8.96
CA THR A 238 -11.15 10.85 -8.44
C THR A 238 -11.84 11.69 -9.52
N LYS A 239 -13.16 11.89 -9.40
CA LYS A 239 -13.95 12.71 -10.34
C LYS A 239 -13.82 12.26 -11.80
N ASN A 240 -13.77 10.95 -12.04
CA ASN A 240 -13.64 10.32 -13.36
C ASN A 240 -12.37 10.74 -14.12
N HIS A 241 -11.27 11.00 -13.41
CA HIS A 241 -9.96 11.11 -14.05
C HIS A 241 -9.40 9.70 -14.29
N TYR A 242 -8.74 9.51 -15.42
CA TYR A 242 -8.07 8.26 -15.76
C TYR A 242 -6.69 8.60 -16.32
N MET A 243 -5.69 7.78 -16.02
CA MET A 243 -4.43 7.78 -16.78
C MET A 243 -4.48 6.60 -17.74
N ILE A 244 -4.51 6.88 -19.04
CA ILE A 244 -4.57 5.86 -20.10
C ILE A 244 -3.48 6.17 -21.10
N ASN A 245 -2.61 5.20 -21.40
CA ASN A 245 -1.46 5.37 -22.30
C ASN A 245 -0.58 6.58 -21.93
N GLY A 246 -0.39 6.84 -20.63
CA GLY A 246 0.39 7.97 -20.13
C GLY A 246 -0.28 9.34 -20.27
N ALA A 247 -1.58 9.41 -20.62
CA ALA A 247 -2.31 10.66 -20.72
C ALA A 247 -3.45 10.75 -19.70
N LEU A 248 -3.52 11.87 -18.98
CA LEU A 248 -4.61 12.19 -18.08
C LEU A 248 -5.85 12.61 -18.89
N THR A 249 -6.98 11.95 -18.68
CA THR A 249 -8.24 12.27 -19.35
C THR A 249 -9.45 12.07 -18.46
N THR A 250 -10.51 12.84 -18.70
CA THR A 250 -11.85 12.63 -18.14
C THR A 250 -12.85 12.13 -19.17
N LYS A 251 -12.40 11.93 -20.41
CA LYS A 251 -13.20 11.52 -21.57
C LYS A 251 -12.46 10.40 -22.30
N PRO A 252 -12.46 9.18 -21.75
CA PRO A 252 -11.81 8.05 -22.39
C PRO A 252 -12.52 7.69 -23.70
N ALA A 253 -11.88 6.90 -24.56
CA ALA A 253 -12.51 6.45 -25.81
C ALA A 253 -13.72 5.55 -25.53
N LYS A 254 -14.71 5.50 -26.43
CA LYS A 254 -15.97 4.72 -26.25
C LYS A 254 -15.75 3.26 -25.84
N LYS A 255 -14.71 2.59 -26.37
CA LYS A 255 -14.36 1.22 -25.99
C LYS A 255 -13.95 1.14 -24.52
N THR A 256 -13.14 2.08 -24.07
CA THR A 256 -12.65 2.19 -22.70
C THR A 256 -13.77 2.62 -21.74
N GLU A 257 -14.65 3.54 -22.14
CA GLU A 257 -15.87 3.88 -21.38
C GLU A 257 -16.74 2.65 -21.11
N LYS A 258 -16.91 1.76 -22.11
CA LYS A 258 -17.66 0.51 -21.93
C LYS A 258 -16.98 -0.43 -20.93
N ALA A 259 -15.65 -0.50 -20.95
CA ALA A 259 -14.89 -1.30 -19.99
C ALA A 259 -15.03 -0.76 -18.56
N ILE A 260 -14.90 0.55 -18.38
CA ILE A 260 -15.13 1.24 -17.09
C ILE A 260 -16.54 0.97 -16.59
N LYS A 261 -17.57 1.20 -17.43
CA LYS A 261 -18.95 0.95 -17.03
C LYS A 261 -19.19 -0.51 -16.62
N THR A 262 -18.58 -1.46 -17.35
CA THR A 262 -18.71 -2.89 -17.04
C THR A 262 -18.10 -3.19 -15.67
N TYR A 263 -16.94 -2.61 -15.37
CA TYR A 263 -16.32 -2.69 -14.05
C TYR A 263 -17.22 -2.07 -12.97
N ASP A 264 -17.73 -0.85 -13.18
CA ASP A 264 -18.62 -0.18 -12.22
C ASP A 264 -19.89 -0.98 -11.94
N ASP A 265 -20.50 -1.59 -12.98
CA ASP A 265 -21.68 -2.44 -12.85
C ASP A 265 -21.36 -3.71 -12.01
N ILE A 266 -20.18 -4.32 -12.21
CA ILE A 266 -19.72 -5.48 -11.45
C ILE A 266 -19.42 -5.09 -9.99
N GLU A 267 -18.72 -3.99 -9.76
CA GLU A 267 -18.42 -3.48 -8.42
C GLU A 267 -19.72 -3.19 -7.66
N TYR A 268 -20.67 -2.49 -8.30
CA TYR A 268 -21.99 -2.21 -7.74
C TYR A 268 -22.74 -3.50 -7.40
N TYR A 269 -22.74 -4.49 -8.30
CA TYR A 269 -23.37 -5.77 -8.07
C TYR A 269 -22.74 -6.48 -6.86
N LEU A 270 -21.41 -6.60 -6.81
CA LEU A 270 -20.70 -7.25 -5.72
C LEU A 270 -20.97 -6.54 -4.39
N LYS A 271 -20.86 -5.21 -4.35
CA LYS A 271 -21.15 -4.42 -3.15
C LYS A 271 -22.59 -4.61 -2.65
N SER A 272 -23.55 -4.63 -3.56
CA SER A 272 -24.98 -4.71 -3.21
C SER A 272 -25.42 -6.11 -2.83
N ASN A 273 -24.77 -7.15 -3.37
CA ASN A 273 -25.14 -8.55 -3.16
C ASN A 273 -24.21 -9.28 -2.18
N TYR A 274 -23.11 -8.67 -1.74
CA TYR A 274 -22.19 -9.23 -0.74
C TYR A 274 -22.91 -9.66 0.56
N LEU A 275 -23.94 -8.91 0.97
CA LEU A 275 -24.73 -9.23 2.16
C LEU A 275 -25.77 -10.34 1.95
N MET A 276 -26.17 -10.62 0.71
CA MET A 276 -27.24 -11.60 0.45
C MET A 276 -26.77 -13.06 0.56
N ASN A 277 -25.46 -13.31 0.42
CA ASN A 277 -24.90 -14.67 0.35
C ASN A 277 -24.03 -15.06 1.56
N GLN A 278 -24.08 -14.34 2.69
CA GLN A 278 -23.30 -14.72 3.88
C GLN A 278 -23.66 -16.09 4.46
N LYS A 279 -24.85 -16.64 4.16
CA LYS A 279 -25.25 -17.99 4.58
C LYS A 279 -24.53 -19.11 3.82
N ASP A 280 -24.04 -18.84 2.61
CA ASP A 280 -23.36 -19.81 1.75
C ASP A 280 -21.82 -19.72 1.85
N LEU A 281 -21.31 -18.80 2.68
CA LEU A 281 -19.88 -18.57 2.93
C LEU A 281 -19.43 -19.06 4.32
N LYS A 282 -20.18 -19.99 4.94
CA LYS A 282 -19.80 -20.70 6.16
C LYS A 282 -19.46 -22.15 5.88
#